data_AF-A0A3M1PJ98-F1
#
_entry.id   AF-A0A3M1PJ98-F1
#
_cell.length_a   1.000
_cell.length_b   1.000
_cell.length_c   1.000
_cell.angle_alpha   90.00
_cell.angle_beta   90.00
_cell.angle_gamma   90.00
#
_symmetry.space_group_name_H-M   'P 1'
#
loop_
_entity.id
_entity.type
_entity.pdbx_description
1 polymer ?
#
loop_
_entity_poly.entity_id
_entity_poly.type
_entity_poly.pdbx_seq_one_letter_code
_entity_poly.pdbx_strand_id
1 'polypeptide(L)' 'RIGQLLFLTVLDEDGRPVRRMVTAGRTLDDDRIEILSGLKPGERYVLPAAAA' A
#
# COMPACT_ATOMS: atom_id res chain seq x y z
N ARG A 1 -7.39 -14.28 0.35
CA ARG A 1 -6.95 -14.36 -1.07
C ARG A 1 -5.50 -13.90 -1.10
N ILE A 2 -4.55 -14.71 -1.57
CA ILE A 2 -3.11 -14.40 -1.57
C ILE A 2 -2.64 -14.18 -3.01
N GLY A 3 -1.72 -13.24 -3.22
CA GLY A 3 -1.12 -12.96 -4.53
C GLY A 3 -1.94 -12.03 -5.43
N GLN A 4 -2.92 -11.31 -4.87
CA GLN A 4 -3.71 -10.35 -5.64
C GLN A 4 -2.91 -9.07 -5.91
N LEU A 5 -2.99 -8.54 -7.12
CA LEU A 5 -2.44 -7.23 -7.44
C LEU A 5 -3.39 -6.12 -6.97
N LEU A 6 -2.85 -5.18 -6.21
CA LEU A 6 -3.54 -3.98 -5.74
C LEU A 6 -2.77 -2.73 -6.15
N PHE A 7 -3.44 -1.58 -6.08
CA PHE A 7 -2.79 -0.29 -6.25
C PHE A 7 -2.78 0.49 -4.95
N LEU A 8 -1.60 1.00 -4.59
CA LEU A 8 -1.43 1.98 -3.53
C LEU A 8 -1.04 3.33 -4.13
N THR A 9 -1.33 4.39 -3.40
CA THR A 9 -0.77 5.72 -3.68
C THR A 9 0.44 5.90 -2.78
N VAL A 10 1.63 6.02 -3.37
CA VAL A 10 2.89 6.26 -2.64
C VAL A 10 3.39 7.67 -2.92
N LEU A 11 4.23 8.20 -2.04
CA LEU A 11 4.93 9.46 -2.28
C LEU A 11 6.28 9.15 -2.93
N ASP A 12 6.57 9.81 -4.05
CA ASP A 12 7.91 9.78 -4.64
C ASP A 12 8.92 10.62 -3.83
N GLU A 13 10.16 10.71 -4.32
CA GLU A 13 11.24 11.43 -3.65
C GLU A 13 10.96 12.94 -3.54
N ASP A 14 10.19 13.51 -4.48
CA ASP A 14 9.72 14.91 -4.46
C ASP A 14 8.46 15.08 -3.59
N GLY A 15 7.96 14.01 -2.97
CA GLY A 15 6.74 14.01 -2.16
C GLY A 15 5.44 14.03 -2.96
N ARG A 16 5.48 13.75 -4.27
CA ARG A 16 4.30 13.73 -5.13
C ARG A 16 3.60 12.36 -5.07
N PRO A 17 2.26 12.32 -5.06
CA PRO A 17 1.53 11.06 -5.06
C PRO A 17 1.61 10.36 -6.42
N VAL A 18 2.07 9.11 -6.42
CA VAL A 18 2.15 8.26 -7.61
C VAL A 18 1.51 6.89 -7.34
N ARG A 19 0.94 6.29 -8.38
CA ARG A 19 0.29 4.97 -8.27
C ARG A 19 1.34 3.86 -8.32
N ARG A 20 1.32 2.97 -7.33
CA ARG A 20 2.19 1.79 -7.25
C ARG A 20 1.37 0.52 -7.28
N MET A 21 1.73 -0.40 -8.16
CA MET A 21 1.20 -1.76 -8.13
C MET A 21 1.96 -2.58 -7.09
N VAL A 22 1.22 -3.30 -6.24
CA VAL A 22 1.77 -4.15 -5.16
C VAL A 22 1.11 -5.52 -5.19
N THR A 23 1.80 -6.53 -4.66
CA THR A 23 1.22 -7.86 -4.45
C THR A 23 0.75 -7.97 -3.02
N ALA A 24 -0.54 -8.23 -2.82
CA ALA A 24 -1.15 -8.42 -1.52
C ALA A 24 -1.08 -9.89 -1.06
N GLY A 25 -0.78 -10.06 0.22
CA GLY A 25 -0.85 -11.32 0.95
C GLY A 25 -2.22 -11.52 1.56
N ARG A 26 -2.26 -12.01 2.79
CA ARG A 26 -3.52 -12.20 3.52
C ARG A 26 -3.98 -10.92 4.22
N THR A 27 -5.28 -10.83 4.46
CA THR A 27 -5.84 -9.92 5.46
C THR A 27 -5.59 -10.50 6.85
N LEU A 28 -5.18 -9.65 7.78
CA LEU A 28 -4.95 -9.98 9.19
C LEU A 28 -6.20 -9.66 10.02
N ASP A 29 -6.22 -10.10 11.27
CA ASP A 29 -7.40 -10.02 12.15
C ASP A 29 -7.84 -8.58 12.49
N ASP A 30 -7.00 -7.58 12.21
CA ASP A 30 -7.24 -6.15 12.45
C ASP A 30 -7.45 -5.35 11.16
N ASP A 31 -8.00 -6.00 10.12
CA ASP A 31 -8.25 -5.46 8.79
C ASP A 31 -7.00 -4.94 8.05
N ARG A 32 -5.81 -5.18 8.59
CA ARG A 32 -4.56 -4.88 7.88
C ARG A 32 -4.35 -5.89 6.76
N ILE A 33 -3.82 -5.41 5.65
CA ILE A 33 -3.46 -6.24 4.50
C ILE A 33 -1.93 -6.37 4.49
N GLU A 34 -1.44 -7.61 4.45
CA GLU A 34 -0.03 -7.89 4.24
C GLU A 34 0.38 -7.53 2.81
N ILE A 35 1.51 -6.83 2.64
CA ILE A 35 2.09 -6.54 1.32
C ILE A 35 3.32 -7.42 1.12
N LEU A 36 3.29 -8.26 0.09
CA LEU A 36 4.35 -9.22 -0.22
C LEU A 36 5.46 -8.62 -1.09
N SER A 37 5.11 -7.70 -2.00
CA SER A 37 6.07 -7.07 -2.90
C SER A 37 5.54 -5.77 -3.52
N GLY A 38 6.45 -4.96 -4.09
CA GLY A 38 6.12 -3.73 -4.83
C GLY A 38 6.40 -2.43 -4.06
N LEU A 39 6.86 -2.52 -2.80
CA LEU A 39 7.31 -1.37 -2.00
C LEU A 39 8.80 -1.46 -1.68
N LYS A 40 9.42 -0.32 -1.40
CA LYS A 40 10.80 -0.22 -0.91
C LYS A 40 10.81 0.18 0.58
N PRO A 41 11.79 -0.26 1.38
CA PRO A 41 11.96 0.21 2.76
C PRO A 41 12.02 1.74 2.82
N GLY A 42 11.24 2.34 3.73
CA GLY A 42 11.18 3.79 3.91
C GLY A 42 10.23 4.53 2.96
N GLU A 43 9.60 3.86 1.98
CA GLU A 43 8.54 4.50 1.18
C GLU A 43 7.35 4.91 2.06
N ARG A 44 6.81 6.09 1.77
CA ARG A 44 5.59 6.59 2.40
C ARG A 44 4.40 6.37 1.47
N TYR A 45 3.26 6.00 2.03
CA TYR A 45 2.01 5.82 1.30
C TYR A 45 0.90 6.67 1.90
N VAL A 46 -0.09 6.99 1.08
CA VAL A 46 -1.22 7.84 1.47
C VAL A 46 -2.32 6.97 2.03
N LEU A 47 -2.76 7.29 3.25
CA LEU A 47 -4.01 6.77 3.81
C LEU A 47 -5.14 7.75 3.47
N PRO A 48 -6.32 7.27 3.06
CA PRO A 48 -7.49 8.14 3.00
C PRO A 48 -7.72 8.74 4.40
N ALA A 49 -8.06 10.03 4.46
CA ALA A 49 -8.45 10.64 5.71
C ALA A 49 -9.60 9.83 6.30
N ALA A 50 -9.48 9.43 7.57
CA ALA A 50 -10.57 8.77 8.25
C ALA A 50 -11.82 9.66 8.12
N ALA A 51 -12.91 9.10 7.61
CA ALA A 51 -14.19 9.78 7.65
C ALA A 51 -14.51 10.04 9.12
N ALA A 52 -14.73 11.31 9.47
CA ALA A 52 -15.07 11.75 10.82
C ALA A 52 -16.44 11.23 11.25
#